data_AF-A0A1I4F676-F1
#
_entry.id   AF-A0A1I4F676-F1
#
_cell.length_a   1.000
_cell.length_b   1.000
_cell.length_c   1.000
_cell.angle_alpha   90.00
_cell.angle_beta   90.00
_cell.angle_gamma   90.00
#
_symmetry.space_group_name_H-M   'P 1'
#
loop_
_entity.id
_entity.type
_entity.pdbx_description
1 polymer ?
#
loop_
_entity_poly.entity_id
_entity_poly.type
_entity_poly.pdbx_seq_one_letter_code
_entity_poly.pdbx_strand_id
1 'polypeptide(L)'
;MAVRRGPLTHVIILDGTLSSLRAGEETNAGLTYRLLQEAGPDISLYYEAGVQWPGWRQTLDVLMGRGINRQIRRAYGYLASRYREGDRIVLMGYSRGAFAVRSLAGVIDRVGLLRAECATERNIRTAYRHYELTPDSAAARAFGDAHCHECIDVEMVGVWDTVKALGARLPLLWRLTEKRHAFHNHHLSPVVRHGFQALALDETRSVFMPEMWECPDMWDGRMEQVWFRGAHGDVGGQLHGFGAARPLGNISLVWMLERLEACGVNLPEGWRGRFACDVNVPMLGTWRRWGKFFWLRRRRIAGKDRSEAVHESARPFVEAGDVKARVVGGLR
;
A
#
# COMPACT_ATOMS: atom_id res chain seq x y z
N MET A 1 -23.83 0.55 -33.61
CA MET A 1 -23.83 0.50 -32.12
C MET A 1 -22.39 0.29 -31.68
N ALA A 2 -21.82 1.21 -30.89
CA ALA A 2 -20.49 1.01 -30.33
C ALA A 2 -20.53 -0.19 -29.36
N VAL A 3 -19.68 -1.20 -29.59
CA VAL A 3 -19.55 -2.35 -28.69
C VAL A 3 -19.13 -1.80 -27.32
N ARG A 4 -20.05 -1.83 -26.34
CA ARG A 4 -19.73 -1.45 -24.96
C ARG A 4 -18.91 -2.59 -24.35
N ARG A 5 -17.70 -2.28 -23.88
CA ARG A 5 -16.89 -3.22 -23.10
C ARG A 5 -17.67 -3.66 -21.85
N GLY A 6 -17.47 -4.90 -21.40
CA GLY A 6 -17.97 -5.38 -20.11
C GLY A 6 -17.33 -4.64 -18.92
N PRO A 7 -17.87 -4.82 -17.70
CA PRO A 7 -17.30 -4.21 -16.50
C PRO A 7 -15.86 -4.69 -16.27
N LEU A 8 -14.96 -3.77 -15.94
CA LEU A 8 -13.55 -4.06 -15.68
C LEU A 8 -13.23 -3.95 -14.19
N THR A 9 -12.18 -4.66 -13.78
CA THR A 9 -11.54 -4.45 -12.49
C THR A 9 -10.24 -3.69 -12.69
N HIS A 10 -10.20 -2.44 -12.25
CA HIS A 10 -9.00 -1.60 -12.27
C HIS A 10 -8.11 -1.96 -11.07
N VAL A 11 -6.96 -2.57 -11.34
CA VAL A 11 -5.97 -2.89 -10.30
C VAL A 11 -4.80 -1.91 -10.42
N ILE A 12 -4.66 -1.03 -9.43
CA ILE A 12 -3.60 -0.02 -9.36
C ILE A 12 -2.56 -0.47 -8.33
N ILE A 13 -1.33 -0.73 -8.79
CA ILE A 13 -0.22 -1.22 -7.96
C ILE A 13 0.89 -0.16 -7.90
N LEU A 14 1.13 0.40 -6.71
CA LEU A 14 2.21 1.34 -6.47
C LEU A 14 3.26 0.70 -5.55
N ASP A 15 4.48 0.56 -6.05
CA ASP A 15 5.50 -0.23 -5.37
C ASP A 15 6.42 0.62 -4.46
N GLY A 16 7.20 -0.06 -3.62
CA GLY A 16 8.10 0.53 -2.66
C GLY A 16 9.34 1.18 -3.28
N THR A 17 9.99 2.03 -2.50
CA THR A 17 11.29 2.65 -2.83
C THR A 17 12.28 1.66 -3.41
N LEU A 18 12.96 2.02 -4.51
CA LEU A 18 13.98 1.14 -5.11
C LEU A 18 13.43 -0.25 -5.48
N SER A 19 12.13 -0.35 -5.79
CA SER A 19 11.58 -1.59 -6.32
C SER A 19 12.13 -1.86 -7.73
N SER A 20 12.18 -3.15 -8.06
CA SER A 20 12.73 -3.68 -9.29
C SER A 20 11.83 -4.81 -9.77
N LEU A 21 11.61 -4.91 -11.07
CA LEU A 21 10.99 -6.07 -11.72
C LEU A 21 12.07 -6.95 -12.39
N ARG A 22 13.32 -6.91 -11.93
CA ARG A 22 14.35 -7.86 -12.39
C ARG A 22 14.17 -9.20 -11.71
N ALA A 23 14.42 -10.28 -12.44
CA ALA A 23 14.37 -11.66 -11.94
C ALA A 23 15.10 -11.80 -10.60
N GLY A 24 14.38 -12.16 -9.54
CA GLY A 24 14.91 -12.37 -8.18
C GLY A 24 15.01 -11.11 -7.31
N GLU A 25 14.62 -9.94 -7.83
CA GLU A 25 14.60 -8.66 -7.09
C GLU A 25 13.19 -8.11 -6.87
N GLU A 26 12.15 -8.85 -7.28
CA GLU A 26 10.77 -8.42 -7.22
C GLU A 26 10.26 -8.32 -5.79
N THR A 27 9.56 -7.22 -5.51
CA THR A 27 8.74 -7.09 -4.30
C THR A 27 7.49 -7.95 -4.43
N ASN A 28 6.74 -8.10 -3.33
CA ASN A 28 5.44 -8.77 -3.36
C ASN A 28 4.43 -8.02 -4.24
N ALA A 29 4.49 -6.69 -4.29
CA ALA A 29 3.70 -5.89 -5.21
C ALA A 29 4.08 -6.14 -6.67
N GLY A 30 5.39 -6.25 -6.97
CA GLY A 30 5.88 -6.59 -8.31
C GLY A 30 5.55 -8.02 -8.76
N LEU A 31 5.60 -8.99 -7.85
CA LEU A 31 5.15 -10.37 -8.11
C LEU A 31 3.64 -10.43 -8.35
N THR A 32 2.85 -9.67 -7.59
CA THR A 32 1.40 -9.55 -7.81
C THR A 32 1.11 -8.94 -9.18
N TYR A 33 1.83 -7.88 -9.56
CA TYR A 33 1.72 -7.30 -10.91
C TYR A 33 1.97 -8.35 -11.99
N ARG A 34 3.08 -9.10 -11.91
CA ARG A 34 3.38 -10.14 -12.91
C ARG A 34 2.33 -11.23 -12.98
N LEU A 35 1.84 -11.69 -11.83
CA LEU A 35 0.78 -12.70 -11.78
C LEU A 35 -0.50 -12.20 -12.47
N LEU A 36 -0.87 -10.93 -12.24
CA LEU A 36 -2.05 -10.32 -12.84
C LEU A 36 -1.90 -9.96 -14.32
N GLN A 37 -0.68 -9.94 -14.87
CA GLN A 37 -0.49 -9.83 -16.33
C GLN A 37 -0.98 -11.08 -17.06
N GLU A 38 -1.05 -12.21 -16.36
CA GLU A 38 -1.58 -13.48 -16.88
C GLU A 38 -3.09 -13.62 -16.63
N ALA A 39 -3.72 -12.65 -15.96
CA ALA A 39 -5.15 -12.67 -15.69
C ALA A 39 -5.99 -12.35 -16.94
N GLY A 40 -7.28 -12.68 -16.88
CA GLY A 40 -8.22 -12.54 -17.99
C GLY A 40 -8.43 -11.09 -18.49
N PRO A 41 -9.16 -10.91 -19.60
CA PRO A 41 -9.35 -9.62 -20.27
C PRO A 41 -10.12 -8.58 -19.42
N ASP A 42 -10.73 -8.99 -18.32
CA ASP A 42 -11.56 -8.15 -17.45
C ASP A 42 -10.76 -7.32 -16.43
N ILE A 43 -9.42 -7.36 -16.49
CA ILE A 43 -8.53 -6.58 -15.62
C ILE A 43 -7.84 -5.45 -16.39
N SER A 44 -7.96 -4.24 -15.84
CA SER A 44 -7.17 -3.08 -16.25
C SER A 44 -6.05 -2.85 -15.25
N LEU A 45 -4.84 -3.27 -15.60
CA LEU A 45 -3.69 -3.26 -14.71
C LEU A 45 -2.82 -2.00 -14.89
N TYR A 46 -2.53 -1.32 -13.78
CA TYR A 46 -1.56 -0.23 -13.72
C TYR A 46 -0.49 -0.55 -12.68
N TYR A 47 0.77 -0.47 -13.08
CA TYR A 47 1.90 -0.60 -12.17
C TYR A 47 2.84 0.58 -12.31
N GLU A 48 3.26 1.12 -11.17
CA GLU A 48 4.35 2.08 -11.14
C GLU A 48 5.41 1.67 -10.10
N ALA A 49 6.65 1.55 -10.55
CA ALA A 49 7.79 1.30 -9.66
C ALA A 49 7.94 2.46 -8.67
N GLY A 50 8.40 2.16 -7.46
CA GLY A 50 8.59 3.19 -6.46
C GLY A 50 9.72 4.16 -6.83
N VAL A 51 9.70 5.34 -6.19
CA VAL A 51 10.69 6.39 -6.42
C VAL A 51 12.10 5.84 -6.19
N GLN A 52 12.93 5.90 -7.23
CA GLN A 52 14.33 5.50 -7.21
C GLN A 52 15.15 6.47 -6.34
N TRP A 53 16.14 5.96 -5.61
CA TRP A 53 16.98 6.75 -4.70
C TRP A 53 18.44 6.72 -5.16
N PRO A 54 18.93 7.78 -5.85
CA PRO A 54 20.29 7.79 -6.40
C PRO A 54 21.37 8.23 -5.41
N GLY A 55 21.02 8.63 -4.18
CA GLY A 55 21.98 9.00 -3.12
C GLY A 55 21.55 10.15 -2.21
N TRP A 56 22.44 10.52 -1.28
CA TRP A 56 22.14 11.46 -0.19
C TRP A 56 21.82 12.90 -0.64
N ARG A 57 22.38 13.39 -1.75
CA ARG A 57 22.16 14.77 -2.24
C ARG A 57 20.75 15.04 -2.79
N GLN A 58 20.07 14.03 -3.33
CA GLN A 58 18.68 14.13 -3.82
C GLN A 58 17.65 13.68 -2.79
N THR A 59 18.10 13.42 -1.56
CA THR A 59 17.23 12.97 -0.47
C THR A 59 16.20 14.05 -0.17
N LEU A 60 16.50 15.34 -0.29
CA LEU A 60 15.53 16.43 -0.02
C LEU A 60 14.23 16.36 -0.85
N ASP A 61 14.29 16.08 -2.15
CA ASP A 61 13.07 15.96 -2.98
C ASP A 61 12.28 14.68 -2.71
N VAL A 62 12.99 13.60 -2.37
CA VAL A 62 12.43 12.31 -1.95
C VAL A 62 11.85 12.39 -0.52
N LEU A 63 12.45 13.21 0.34
CA LEU A 63 12.05 13.53 1.71
C LEU A 63 10.82 14.45 1.75
N MET A 64 10.68 15.36 0.77
CA MET A 64 9.55 16.30 0.66
C MET A 64 8.28 15.69 0.03
N GLY A 65 8.26 14.38 -0.28
CA GLY A 65 7.08 13.71 -0.83
C GLY A 65 6.71 14.09 -2.27
N ARG A 66 7.49 14.97 -2.94
CA ARG A 66 7.20 15.47 -4.30
C ARG A 66 7.07 14.35 -5.33
N GLY A 67 7.92 13.32 -5.23
CA GLY A 67 7.87 12.15 -6.11
C GLY A 67 6.58 11.33 -5.94
N ILE A 68 6.13 11.15 -4.69
CA ILE A 68 4.93 10.39 -4.34
C ILE A 68 3.68 11.13 -4.80
N ASN A 69 3.58 12.44 -4.59
CA ASN A 69 2.41 13.22 -5.04
C ASN A 69 2.25 13.16 -6.57
N ARG A 70 3.38 13.17 -7.33
CA ARG A 70 3.34 13.01 -8.78
C ARG A 70 2.88 11.60 -9.19
N GLN A 71 3.33 10.57 -8.48
CA GLN A 71 2.88 9.18 -8.69
C GLN A 71 1.38 9.03 -8.40
N ILE A 72 0.88 9.56 -7.29
CA ILE A 72 -0.56 9.51 -6.95
C ILE A 72 -1.40 10.20 -8.03
N ARG A 73 -0.99 11.40 -8.48
CA ARG A 73 -1.70 12.14 -9.55
C ARG A 73 -1.72 11.36 -10.88
N ARG A 74 -0.63 10.66 -11.24
CA ARG A 74 -0.61 9.81 -12.43
C ARG A 74 -1.53 8.60 -12.32
N ALA A 75 -1.49 7.91 -11.18
CA ALA A 75 -2.38 6.78 -10.91
C ALA A 75 -3.85 7.19 -10.91
N TYR A 76 -4.18 8.33 -10.26
CA TYR A 76 -5.51 8.93 -10.27
C TYR A 76 -5.95 9.27 -11.70
N GLY A 77 -5.09 9.92 -12.51
CA GLY A 77 -5.41 10.23 -13.90
C GLY A 77 -5.60 9.00 -14.78
N TYR A 78 -4.78 7.96 -14.59
CA TYR A 78 -4.95 6.68 -15.29
C TYR A 78 -6.31 6.06 -14.97
N LEU A 79 -6.69 6.03 -13.69
CA LEU A 79 -7.95 5.48 -13.22
C LEU A 79 -9.13 6.30 -13.74
N ALA A 80 -9.14 7.62 -13.51
CA ALA A 80 -10.21 8.52 -13.92
C ALA A 80 -10.45 8.51 -15.44
N SER A 81 -9.39 8.42 -16.25
CA SER A 81 -9.53 8.37 -17.72
C SER A 81 -10.09 7.06 -18.26
N ARG A 82 -10.16 6.01 -17.45
CA ARG A 82 -10.58 4.67 -17.88
C ARG A 82 -11.81 4.15 -17.15
N TYR A 83 -12.07 4.60 -15.93
CA TYR A 83 -13.17 4.15 -15.12
C TYR A 83 -14.51 4.44 -15.80
N ARG A 84 -15.42 3.46 -15.71
CA ARG A 84 -16.82 3.59 -16.07
C ARG A 84 -17.64 3.08 -14.90
N GLU A 85 -18.85 3.61 -14.77
CA GLU A 85 -19.78 3.16 -13.74
C GLU A 85 -20.03 1.66 -13.84
N GLY A 86 -19.96 0.97 -12.69
CA GLY A 86 -19.99 -0.49 -12.60
C GLY A 86 -18.62 -1.18 -12.64
N ASP A 87 -17.54 -0.46 -12.97
CA ASP A 87 -16.18 -0.99 -12.82
C ASP A 87 -15.78 -1.08 -11.34
N ARG A 88 -14.91 -2.04 -11.01
CA ARG A 88 -14.38 -2.26 -9.65
C ARG A 88 -12.99 -1.66 -9.52
N ILE A 89 -12.66 -1.13 -8.34
CA ILE A 89 -11.35 -0.52 -8.07
C ILE A 89 -10.62 -1.30 -6.98
N VAL A 90 -9.42 -1.78 -7.29
CA VAL A 90 -8.51 -2.41 -6.34
C VAL A 90 -7.21 -1.63 -6.31
N LEU A 91 -6.78 -1.23 -5.12
CA LEU A 91 -5.54 -0.48 -4.91
C LEU A 91 -4.57 -1.32 -4.09
N MET A 92 -3.35 -1.49 -4.57
CA MET A 92 -2.33 -2.27 -3.88
C MET A 92 -1.01 -1.51 -3.78
N GLY A 93 -0.29 -1.71 -2.69
CA GLY A 93 1.04 -1.10 -2.61
C GLY A 93 1.92 -1.61 -1.49
N TYR A 94 3.22 -1.32 -1.62
CA TYR A 94 4.23 -1.70 -0.64
C TYR A 94 4.97 -0.47 -0.12
N SER A 95 5.21 -0.40 1.20
CA SER A 95 6.06 0.61 1.84
C SER A 95 5.55 2.04 1.60
N ARG A 96 6.26 2.86 0.83
CA ARG A 96 5.79 4.20 0.40
C ARG A 96 4.73 4.14 -0.69
N GLY A 97 4.73 3.09 -1.51
CA GLY A 97 3.67 2.83 -2.48
C GLY A 97 2.35 2.48 -1.79
N ALA A 98 2.40 1.78 -0.66
CA ALA A 98 1.25 1.57 0.23
C ALA A 98 0.66 2.90 0.74
N PHE A 99 1.53 3.82 1.17
CA PHE A 99 1.11 5.17 1.56
C PHE A 99 0.48 5.92 0.37
N ALA A 100 1.03 5.75 -0.84
CA ALA A 100 0.51 6.37 -2.06
C ALA A 100 -0.89 5.86 -2.42
N VAL A 101 -1.14 4.54 -2.38
CA VAL A 101 -2.49 4.00 -2.66
C VAL A 101 -3.52 4.34 -1.58
N ARG A 102 -3.10 4.40 -0.30
CA ARG A 102 -3.97 4.91 0.77
C ARG A 102 -4.34 6.38 0.53
N SER A 103 -3.39 7.19 0.08
CA SER A 103 -3.63 8.59 -0.29
C SER A 103 -4.54 8.70 -1.52
N LEU A 104 -4.38 7.82 -2.51
CA LEU A 104 -5.25 7.76 -3.68
C LEU A 104 -6.70 7.46 -3.28
N ALA A 105 -6.93 6.48 -2.39
CA ALA A 105 -8.25 6.23 -1.82
C ALA A 105 -8.81 7.47 -1.11
N GLY A 106 -7.98 8.19 -0.35
CA GLY A 106 -8.38 9.43 0.31
C GLY A 106 -8.76 10.55 -0.66
N VAL A 107 -8.10 10.68 -1.81
CA VAL A 107 -8.50 11.66 -2.85
C VAL A 107 -9.88 11.32 -3.40
N ILE A 108 -10.11 10.04 -3.71
CA ILE A 108 -11.38 9.53 -4.26
C ILE A 108 -12.53 9.80 -3.30
N ASP A 109 -12.32 9.56 -2.00
CA ASP A 109 -13.30 9.79 -0.95
C ASP A 109 -13.62 11.27 -0.72
N ARG A 110 -12.59 12.09 -0.58
CA ARG A 110 -12.77 13.50 -0.17
C ARG A 110 -13.13 14.43 -1.31
N VAL A 111 -12.80 14.07 -2.55
CA VAL A 111 -13.00 14.93 -3.73
C VAL A 111 -13.81 14.24 -4.83
N GLY A 112 -13.85 12.92 -4.87
CA GLY A 112 -14.46 12.13 -5.94
C GLY A 112 -13.43 11.64 -6.97
N LEU A 113 -13.86 10.74 -7.85
CA LEU A 113 -13.12 10.33 -9.05
C LEU A 113 -13.65 11.08 -10.26
N LEU A 114 -12.78 11.78 -10.99
CA LEU A 114 -13.17 12.50 -12.21
C LEU A 114 -13.81 11.56 -13.23
N ARG A 115 -14.89 12.03 -13.87
CA ARG A 115 -15.43 11.38 -15.07
C ARG A 115 -14.40 11.40 -16.19
N ALA A 116 -14.41 10.39 -17.06
CA ALA A 116 -13.39 10.21 -18.08
C ALA A 116 -13.21 11.44 -19.00
N GLU A 117 -14.32 12.09 -19.38
CA GLU A 117 -14.32 13.32 -20.18
C GLU A 117 -13.78 14.55 -19.41
N CYS A 118 -13.81 14.51 -18.08
CA CYS A 118 -13.29 15.56 -17.20
C CYS A 118 -11.85 15.29 -16.73
N ALA A 119 -11.26 14.13 -17.05
CA ALA A 119 -9.94 13.68 -16.59
C ALA A 119 -8.75 14.40 -17.28
N THR A 120 -8.83 15.73 -17.41
CA THR A 120 -7.75 16.58 -17.94
C THR A 120 -6.64 16.77 -16.91
N GLU A 121 -5.41 17.06 -17.36
CA GLU A 121 -4.29 17.33 -16.44
C GLU A 121 -4.61 18.48 -15.47
N ARG A 122 -5.31 19.52 -15.95
CA ARG A 122 -5.76 20.65 -15.12
C ARG A 122 -6.71 20.20 -14.02
N ASN A 123 -7.70 19.39 -14.35
CA ASN A 123 -8.68 18.90 -13.36
C ASN A 123 -8.03 17.93 -12.38
N ILE A 124 -7.14 17.04 -12.83
CA ILE A 124 -6.39 16.14 -11.95
C ILE A 124 -5.56 16.94 -10.93
N ARG A 125 -4.85 17.98 -11.38
CA ARG A 125 -4.09 18.88 -10.50
C ARG A 125 -5.00 19.63 -9.52
N THR A 126 -6.19 20.03 -9.97
CA THR A 126 -7.18 20.76 -9.17
C THR A 126 -7.80 19.85 -8.10
N ALA A 127 -8.21 18.64 -8.46
CA ALA A 127 -8.70 17.63 -7.53
C ALA A 127 -7.67 17.36 -6.42
N TYR A 128 -6.41 17.13 -6.79
CA TYR A 128 -5.36 16.88 -5.81
C TYR A 128 -5.02 18.12 -4.96
N ARG A 129 -5.19 19.34 -5.49
CA ARG A 129 -5.03 20.58 -4.72
C ARG A 129 -6.16 20.75 -3.70
N HIS A 130 -7.39 20.42 -4.07
CA HIS A 130 -8.53 20.41 -3.15
C HIS A 130 -8.29 19.41 -2.04
N TYR A 131 -7.83 18.20 -2.38
CA TYR A 131 -7.34 17.22 -1.41
C TYR A 131 -6.27 17.88 -0.52
N GLU A 132 -5.07 18.20 -1.00
CA GLU A 132 -3.96 18.70 -0.17
C GLU A 132 -4.26 19.90 0.75
N LEU A 133 -5.18 20.80 0.38
CA LEU A 133 -5.34 22.08 1.06
C LEU A 133 -6.70 22.25 1.77
N THR A 134 -7.79 21.78 1.17
CA THR A 134 -9.16 22.18 1.55
C THR A 134 -10.21 21.14 1.13
N PRO A 135 -10.11 19.87 1.57
CA PRO A 135 -10.98 18.80 1.07
C PRO A 135 -12.45 19.04 1.39
N ASP A 136 -12.73 19.65 2.55
CA ASP A 136 -14.09 19.85 3.05
C ASP A 136 -14.65 21.26 2.72
N SER A 137 -14.02 21.98 1.78
CA SER A 137 -14.49 23.31 1.37
C SER A 137 -15.69 23.24 0.42
N ALA A 138 -16.50 24.30 0.39
CA ALA A 138 -17.59 24.42 -0.58
C ALA A 138 -17.10 24.35 -2.03
N ALA A 139 -15.89 24.87 -2.30
CA ALA A 139 -15.27 24.80 -3.61
C ALA A 139 -14.88 23.37 -4.01
N ALA A 140 -14.36 22.56 -3.07
CA ALA A 140 -14.05 21.16 -3.32
C ALA A 140 -15.32 20.34 -3.63
N ARG A 141 -16.40 20.56 -2.87
CA ARG A 141 -17.71 19.94 -3.14
C ARG A 141 -18.25 20.32 -4.52
N ALA A 142 -18.32 21.62 -4.82
CA ALA A 142 -18.79 22.09 -6.13
C ALA A 142 -17.93 21.55 -7.29
N PHE A 143 -16.62 21.38 -7.09
CA PHE A 143 -15.75 20.74 -8.06
C PHE A 143 -16.08 19.26 -8.24
N GLY A 144 -16.30 18.52 -7.15
CA GLY A 144 -16.74 17.13 -7.15
C GLY A 144 -18.05 16.97 -7.92
N ASP A 145 -19.08 17.73 -7.55
CA ASP A 145 -20.41 17.69 -8.19
C ASP A 145 -20.32 17.98 -9.71
N ALA A 146 -19.48 18.93 -10.11
CA ALA A 146 -19.34 19.33 -11.51
C ALA A 146 -18.56 18.32 -12.37
N HIS A 147 -17.58 17.59 -11.81
CA HIS A 147 -16.58 16.87 -12.60
C HIS A 147 -16.39 15.39 -12.25
N CYS A 148 -16.84 14.95 -11.08
CA CYS A 148 -16.63 13.59 -10.58
C CYS A 148 -17.87 12.70 -10.79
N HIS A 149 -17.69 11.40 -10.61
CA HIS A 149 -18.78 10.46 -10.46
C HIS A 149 -19.49 10.68 -9.10
N GLU A 150 -20.81 10.48 -9.06
CA GLU A 150 -21.63 10.69 -7.85
C GLU A 150 -21.34 9.66 -6.75
N CYS A 151 -21.10 8.40 -7.13
CA CYS A 151 -20.82 7.30 -6.22
C CYS A 151 -19.63 6.50 -6.74
N ILE A 152 -18.64 6.27 -5.87
CA ILE A 152 -17.46 5.45 -6.18
C ILE A 152 -17.11 4.65 -4.94
N ASP A 153 -16.99 3.34 -5.13
CA ASP A 153 -16.46 2.44 -4.11
C ASP A 153 -15.09 1.90 -4.53
N VAL A 154 -14.21 1.77 -3.54
CA VAL A 154 -12.96 1.05 -3.65
C VAL A 154 -13.17 -0.33 -3.04
N GLU A 155 -13.16 -1.35 -3.88
CA GLU A 155 -13.42 -2.73 -3.47
C GLU A 155 -12.37 -3.20 -2.46
N MET A 156 -11.09 -2.94 -2.74
CA MET A 156 -10.00 -3.39 -1.88
C MET A 156 -8.84 -2.40 -1.85
N VAL A 157 -8.30 -2.16 -0.65
CA VAL A 157 -6.95 -1.61 -0.43
C VAL A 157 -6.08 -2.69 0.24
N GLY A 158 -5.14 -3.25 -0.53
CA GLY A 158 -4.20 -4.28 -0.06
C GLY A 158 -2.78 -3.77 0.03
N VAL A 159 -2.20 -3.69 1.23
CA VAL A 159 -0.89 -3.07 1.44
C VAL A 159 0.09 -3.92 2.23
N TRP A 160 1.37 -3.84 1.86
CA TRP A 160 2.48 -4.39 2.65
C TRP A 160 3.23 -3.27 3.37
N ASP A 161 3.23 -3.35 4.69
CA ASP A 161 4.06 -2.59 5.63
C ASP A 161 4.14 -1.09 5.32
N THR A 162 2.99 -0.41 5.35
CA THR A 162 2.84 1.02 5.03
C THR A 162 3.77 1.88 5.89
N VAL A 163 4.64 2.68 5.27
CA VAL A 163 5.52 3.63 6.00
C VAL A 163 5.39 5.05 5.46
N LYS A 164 5.44 6.04 6.36
CA LYS A 164 5.50 7.47 6.00
C LYS A 164 6.77 7.79 5.21
N ALA A 165 6.72 8.86 4.42
CA ALA A 165 7.90 9.38 3.73
C ALA A 165 9.04 9.66 4.72
N LEU A 166 10.27 9.32 4.32
CA LEU A 166 11.49 9.31 5.15
C LEU A 166 11.77 10.65 5.87
N GLY A 167 11.22 11.78 5.39
CA GLY A 167 11.45 13.12 5.92
C GLY A 167 10.70 13.49 7.18
N ALA A 168 9.60 12.81 7.48
CA ALA A 168 8.80 13.10 8.67
C ALA A 168 9.50 12.75 9.99
N ARG A 169 10.59 11.97 9.95
CA ARG A 169 11.19 11.35 11.15
C ARG A 169 12.69 11.54 11.29
N LEU A 170 13.30 12.41 10.47
CA LEU A 170 14.67 12.87 10.69
C LEU A 170 14.69 14.03 11.70
N PRO A 171 15.63 14.05 12.66
CA PRO A 171 15.82 15.19 13.55
C PRO A 171 15.96 16.49 12.73
N LEU A 172 15.36 17.58 13.20
CA LEU A 172 15.34 18.92 12.58
C LEU A 172 14.49 19.11 11.29
N LEU A 173 14.18 18.05 10.52
CA LEU A 173 13.34 18.16 9.30
C LEU A 173 11.84 17.89 9.53
N TRP A 174 11.48 17.30 10.68
CA TRP A 174 10.08 17.03 11.04
C TRP A 174 9.20 18.30 11.07
N ARG A 175 9.74 19.44 11.55
CA ARG A 175 9.01 20.73 11.64
C ARG A 175 8.60 21.29 10.27
N LEU A 176 9.31 20.94 9.20
CA LEU A 176 9.02 21.41 7.84
C LEU A 176 8.04 20.49 7.09
N THR A 177 7.87 19.26 7.57
CA THR A 177 7.12 18.19 6.87
C THR A 177 5.79 17.86 7.55
N GLU A 178 5.61 18.13 8.85
CA GLU A 178 4.37 17.85 9.60
C GLU A 178 3.12 18.48 9.00
N LYS A 179 3.17 19.77 8.61
CA LYS A 179 1.99 20.49 8.08
C LYS A 179 1.45 19.93 6.75
N ARG A 180 2.24 19.15 6.01
CA ARG A 180 1.82 18.55 4.73
C ARG A 180 1.41 17.07 4.86
N HIS A 181 1.77 16.39 5.95
CA HIS A 181 1.54 14.96 6.12
C HIS A 181 0.46 14.59 7.14
N ALA A 182 0.00 15.54 7.98
CA ALA A 182 -1.22 15.40 8.78
C ALA A 182 -2.48 15.25 7.91
N PHE A 183 -2.36 15.51 6.61
CA PHE A 183 -3.43 15.46 5.63
C PHE A 183 -3.79 14.02 5.16
N HIS A 184 -2.89 13.06 5.35
CA HIS A 184 -3.11 11.69 4.93
C HIS A 184 -3.74 10.91 6.08
N ASN A 185 -5.07 10.90 6.08
CA ASN A 185 -5.95 10.28 7.06
C ASN A 185 -5.41 8.94 7.59
N HIS A 186 -5.36 8.82 8.92
CA HIS A 186 -5.00 7.59 9.63
C HIS A 186 -6.09 6.51 9.50
N HIS A 187 -7.33 6.91 9.20
CA HIS A 187 -8.45 6.02 8.98
C HIS A 187 -8.44 5.43 7.56
N LEU A 188 -8.86 4.17 7.46
CA LEU A 188 -9.28 3.63 6.18
C LEU A 188 -10.49 4.45 5.71
N SER A 189 -10.46 4.86 4.45
CA SER A 189 -11.47 5.76 3.92
C SER A 189 -12.84 5.07 3.83
N PRO A 190 -13.98 5.75 4.13
CA PRO A 190 -15.32 5.15 4.09
C PRO A 190 -15.69 4.52 2.74
N VAL A 191 -15.15 5.02 1.63
CA VAL A 191 -15.38 4.42 0.30
C VAL A 191 -14.69 3.07 0.10
N VAL A 192 -13.79 2.67 1.02
CA VAL A 192 -13.10 1.38 0.93
C VAL A 192 -13.95 0.31 1.61
N ARG A 193 -14.27 -0.76 0.88
CA ARG A 193 -15.03 -1.90 1.41
C ARG A 193 -14.14 -2.87 2.19
N HIS A 194 -12.94 -3.13 1.68
CA HIS A 194 -12.01 -4.08 2.28
C HIS A 194 -10.58 -3.52 2.40
N GLY A 195 -10.02 -3.51 3.61
CA GLY A 195 -8.66 -3.06 3.90
C GLY A 195 -7.81 -4.19 4.47
N PHE A 196 -6.72 -4.54 3.77
CA PHE A 196 -5.81 -5.60 4.19
C PHE A 196 -4.38 -5.05 4.30
N GLN A 197 -3.76 -5.16 5.47
CA GLN A 197 -2.41 -4.67 5.71
C GLN A 197 -1.53 -5.77 6.32
N ALA A 198 -0.49 -6.18 5.60
CA ALA A 198 0.54 -7.08 6.10
C ALA A 198 1.65 -6.29 6.82
N LEU A 199 2.03 -6.70 8.03
CA LEU A 199 2.93 -5.97 8.92
C LEU A 199 4.14 -6.81 9.36
N ALA A 200 5.30 -6.18 9.47
CA ALA A 200 6.54 -6.83 9.90
C ALA A 200 6.73 -6.81 11.43
N LEU A 201 6.86 -8.00 12.04
CA LEU A 201 7.15 -8.17 13.48
C LEU A 201 8.63 -7.88 13.83
N ASP A 202 9.57 -8.18 12.93
CA ASP A 202 11.01 -8.12 13.24
C ASP A 202 11.69 -6.83 12.77
N GLU A 203 10.91 -5.87 12.29
CA GLU A 203 11.40 -4.54 11.95
C GLU A 203 11.59 -3.68 13.19
N THR A 204 12.75 -3.03 13.27
CA THR A 204 13.12 -2.18 14.42
C THR A 204 13.58 -0.79 14.01
N ARG A 205 13.88 -0.54 12.74
CA ARG A 205 14.34 0.76 12.26
C ARG A 205 13.20 1.77 12.35
N SER A 206 13.40 2.86 13.08
CA SER A 206 12.32 3.81 13.41
C SER A 206 11.79 4.59 12.20
N VAL A 207 12.60 4.72 11.15
CA VAL A 207 12.19 5.28 9.85
C VAL A 207 11.16 4.39 9.15
N PHE A 208 11.06 3.12 9.51
CA PHE A 208 10.10 2.14 9.02
C PHE A 208 9.07 1.79 10.11
N MET A 209 8.65 2.69 11.02
CA MET A 209 7.44 2.32 11.77
C MET A 209 6.23 2.37 10.85
N PRO A 210 5.32 1.39 11.01
CA PRO A 210 4.18 1.32 10.14
C PRO A 210 3.18 2.42 10.49
N GLU A 211 2.45 2.87 9.49
CA GLU A 211 1.21 3.61 9.69
C GLU A 211 0.08 2.59 9.85
N MET A 212 -0.41 2.47 11.08
CA MET A 212 -1.55 1.61 11.39
C MET A 212 -2.85 2.24 10.87
N TRP A 213 -3.84 1.41 10.58
CA TRP A 213 -5.23 1.84 10.53
C TRP A 213 -5.85 1.74 11.91
N GLU A 214 -6.82 2.61 12.15
CA GLU A 214 -7.73 2.53 13.28
C GLU A 214 -9.08 2.07 12.74
N CYS A 215 -9.64 1.01 13.33
CA CYS A 215 -10.93 0.48 12.92
C CYS A 215 -12.06 1.36 13.49
N PRO A 216 -12.84 2.08 12.67
CA PRO A 216 -13.94 2.89 13.19
C PRO A 216 -15.02 2.01 13.84
N ASP A 217 -15.64 2.49 14.91
CA ASP A 217 -16.62 1.70 15.67
C ASP A 217 -17.84 1.28 14.82
N MET A 218 -18.27 2.13 13.90
CA MET A 218 -19.49 2.01 13.08
C MET A 218 -19.23 1.74 11.60
N TRP A 219 -18.14 1.05 11.26
CA TRP A 219 -17.80 0.70 9.87
C TRP A 219 -18.17 -0.75 9.55
N ASP A 220 -18.82 -0.96 8.42
CA ASP A 220 -19.39 -2.22 7.92
C ASP A 220 -18.43 -3.01 7.01
N GLY A 221 -17.29 -2.42 6.65
CA GLY A 221 -16.27 -3.07 5.85
C GLY A 221 -15.42 -4.08 6.63
N ARG A 222 -14.52 -4.75 5.90
CA ARG A 222 -13.59 -5.74 6.47
C ARG A 222 -12.18 -5.15 6.55
N MET A 223 -11.63 -5.03 7.76
CA MET A 223 -10.24 -4.61 7.98
C MET A 223 -9.45 -5.70 8.67
N GLU A 224 -8.31 -6.09 8.08
CA GLU A 224 -7.35 -7.00 8.71
C GLU A 224 -5.95 -6.38 8.67
N GLN A 225 -5.34 -6.24 9.84
CA GLN A 225 -3.96 -5.81 10.00
C GLN A 225 -3.14 -6.98 10.55
N VAL A 226 -2.59 -7.78 9.66
CA VAL A 226 -1.99 -9.07 10.01
C VAL A 226 -0.47 -8.96 10.14
N TRP A 227 0.04 -9.43 11.26
CA TRP A 227 1.45 -9.42 11.61
C TRP A 227 2.14 -10.71 11.17
N PHE A 228 3.25 -10.56 10.44
CA PHE A 228 4.08 -11.63 9.89
C PHE A 228 5.49 -11.59 10.46
N ARG A 229 6.12 -12.76 10.55
CA ARG A 229 7.55 -12.91 10.87
C ARG A 229 8.41 -12.26 9.78
N GLY A 230 9.50 -11.62 10.18
CA GLY A 230 10.45 -10.94 9.30
C GLY A 230 10.42 -9.41 9.42
N ALA A 231 11.41 -8.75 8.82
CA ALA A 231 11.53 -7.30 8.76
C ALA A 231 10.76 -6.71 7.55
N HIS A 232 10.84 -5.38 7.37
CA HIS A 232 10.12 -4.67 6.30
C HIS A 232 10.29 -5.30 4.90
N GLY A 233 11.53 -5.64 4.54
CA GLY A 233 11.84 -6.27 3.26
C GLY A 233 11.42 -7.73 3.18
N ASP A 234 11.38 -8.45 4.30
CA ASP A 234 10.90 -9.84 4.36
C ASP A 234 9.40 -9.87 4.08
N VAL A 235 8.60 -9.04 4.75
CA VAL A 235 7.14 -8.97 4.55
C VAL A 235 6.76 -8.34 3.21
N GLY A 236 7.54 -7.39 2.71
CA GLY A 236 7.31 -6.73 1.42
C GLY A 236 7.94 -7.41 0.21
N GLY A 237 8.77 -8.43 0.42
CA GLY A 237 9.50 -9.12 -0.64
C GLY A 237 10.68 -8.35 -1.24
N GLN A 238 11.07 -7.20 -0.69
CA GLN A 238 12.22 -6.45 -1.17
C GLN A 238 13.53 -6.99 -0.58
N LEU A 239 14.00 -8.11 -1.14
CA LEU A 239 15.09 -8.91 -0.57
C LEU A 239 16.48 -8.49 -1.05
N HIS A 240 16.57 -7.59 -2.03
CA HIS A 240 17.83 -7.01 -2.50
C HIS A 240 18.90 -8.08 -2.87
N GLY A 241 18.49 -9.13 -3.57
CA GLY A 241 19.34 -10.26 -3.99
C GLY A 241 19.53 -11.35 -2.94
N PHE A 242 18.94 -11.23 -1.74
CA PHE A 242 18.98 -12.29 -0.73
C PHE A 242 17.84 -13.32 -0.94
N GLY A 243 17.95 -14.11 -2.00
CA GLY A 243 16.91 -15.05 -2.44
C GLY A 243 16.55 -16.12 -1.40
N ALA A 244 17.45 -16.46 -0.46
CA ALA A 244 17.18 -17.42 0.60
C ALA A 244 16.00 -17.02 1.51
N ALA A 245 15.71 -15.72 1.62
CA ALA A 245 14.56 -15.22 2.40
C ALA A 245 13.23 -15.23 1.61
N ARG A 246 13.25 -15.58 0.32
CA ARG A 246 12.06 -15.52 -0.55
C ARG A 246 10.89 -16.35 -0.04
N PRO A 247 11.09 -17.60 0.44
CA PRO A 247 9.99 -18.38 0.98
C PRO A 247 9.30 -17.76 2.21
N LEU A 248 10.04 -17.04 3.07
CA LEU A 248 9.46 -16.32 4.20
C LEU A 248 8.57 -15.18 3.71
N GLY A 249 9.07 -14.38 2.76
CA GLY A 249 8.30 -13.25 2.22
C GLY A 249 7.13 -13.66 1.32
N ASN A 250 7.12 -14.90 0.83
CA ASN A 250 5.99 -15.43 0.08
C ASN A 250 4.77 -15.67 0.97
N ILE A 251 4.93 -15.85 2.29
CA ILE A 251 3.81 -16.06 3.22
C ILE A 251 2.84 -14.86 3.19
N SER A 252 3.38 -13.64 3.30
CA SER A 252 2.55 -12.42 3.23
C SER A 252 2.07 -12.10 1.81
N LEU A 253 2.73 -12.61 0.77
CA LEU A 253 2.27 -12.52 -0.61
C LEU A 253 1.04 -13.40 -0.82
N VAL A 254 1.15 -14.69 -0.47
CA VAL A 254 0.06 -15.66 -0.61
C VAL A 254 -1.16 -15.20 0.17
N TRP A 255 -0.99 -14.78 1.43
CA TRP A 255 -2.08 -14.22 2.23
C TRP A 255 -2.80 -13.05 1.53
N MET A 256 -2.04 -12.10 0.96
CA MET A 256 -2.63 -10.95 0.26
C MET A 256 -3.35 -11.36 -1.02
N LEU A 257 -2.80 -12.31 -1.78
CA LEU A 257 -3.41 -12.83 -3.00
C LEU A 257 -4.70 -13.60 -2.70
N GLU A 258 -4.79 -14.31 -1.57
CA GLU A 258 -6.04 -14.93 -1.12
C GLU A 258 -7.11 -13.88 -0.79
N ARG A 259 -6.73 -12.74 -0.19
CA ARG A 259 -7.66 -11.62 0.04
C ARG A 259 -8.12 -10.98 -1.27
N LEU A 260 -7.21 -10.85 -2.23
CA LEU A 260 -7.50 -10.36 -3.56
C LEU A 260 -8.51 -11.26 -4.29
N GLU A 261 -8.32 -12.58 -4.23
CA GLU A 261 -9.25 -13.58 -4.77
C GLU A 261 -10.60 -13.55 -4.06
N ALA A 262 -10.61 -13.39 -2.72
CA ALA A 262 -11.85 -13.26 -1.93
C ALA A 262 -12.65 -11.98 -2.27
N CYS A 263 -12.00 -10.92 -2.76
CA CYS A 263 -12.64 -9.73 -3.33
C CYS A 263 -13.10 -9.89 -4.79
N GLY A 264 -13.06 -11.12 -5.32
CA GLY A 264 -13.57 -11.45 -6.66
C GLY A 264 -12.65 -11.05 -7.81
N VAL A 265 -11.34 -10.96 -7.57
CA VAL A 265 -10.33 -10.84 -8.63
C VAL A 265 -9.86 -12.23 -9.04
N ASN A 266 -10.04 -12.57 -10.32
CA ASN A 266 -9.63 -13.86 -10.85
C ASN A 266 -8.11 -13.93 -10.98
N LEU A 267 -7.49 -14.86 -10.24
CA LEU A 267 -6.07 -15.17 -10.34
C LEU A 267 -5.84 -16.38 -11.26
N PRO A 268 -4.66 -16.50 -11.90
CA PRO A 268 -4.33 -17.67 -12.73
C PRO A 268 -4.48 -18.99 -11.98
N GLU A 269 -4.93 -20.05 -12.67
CA GLU A 269 -5.07 -21.37 -12.06
C GLU A 269 -3.72 -21.88 -11.50
N GLY A 270 -3.79 -22.53 -10.33
CA GLY A 270 -2.62 -23.07 -9.64
C GLY A 270 -1.65 -22.02 -9.09
N TRP A 271 -2.00 -20.74 -9.05
CA TRP A 271 -1.11 -19.66 -8.61
C TRP A 271 -0.48 -19.91 -7.22
N ARG A 272 -1.22 -20.53 -6.28
CA ARG A 272 -0.75 -20.84 -4.92
C ARG A 272 0.54 -21.67 -4.93
N GLY A 273 0.62 -22.66 -5.83
CA GLY A 273 1.79 -23.55 -5.96
C GLY A 273 3.03 -22.86 -6.54
N ARG A 274 2.91 -21.66 -7.10
CA ARG A 274 4.03 -20.90 -7.69
C ARG A 274 4.89 -20.19 -6.65
N PHE A 275 4.40 -20.06 -5.42
CA PHE A 275 5.07 -19.33 -4.35
C PHE A 275 5.34 -20.25 -3.16
N ALA A 276 6.50 -20.90 -3.15
CA ALA A 276 6.91 -21.72 -2.01
C ALA A 276 6.96 -20.88 -0.72
N CYS A 277 6.32 -21.37 0.33
CA CYS A 277 6.28 -20.74 1.65
C CYS A 277 7.05 -21.60 2.66
N ASP A 278 7.99 -20.98 3.38
CA ASP A 278 8.70 -21.65 4.46
C ASP A 278 9.05 -20.62 5.54
N VAL A 279 8.59 -20.89 6.76
CA VAL A 279 8.81 -20.00 7.89
C VAL A 279 10.19 -20.21 8.54
N ASN A 280 10.90 -21.29 8.25
CA ASN A 280 12.17 -21.63 8.90
C ASN A 280 13.40 -21.09 8.15
N VAL A 281 13.22 -20.54 6.95
CA VAL A 281 14.31 -19.92 6.18
C VAL A 281 14.86 -18.67 6.87
N PRO A 282 16.13 -18.29 6.59
CA PRO A 282 16.70 -17.07 7.15
C PRO A 282 15.93 -15.84 6.67
N MET A 283 15.71 -14.89 7.58
CA MET A 283 15.23 -13.56 7.23
C MET A 283 16.39 -12.65 6.75
N LEU A 284 16.08 -11.71 5.86
CA LEU A 284 16.98 -10.58 5.54
C LEU A 284 17.27 -9.77 6.80
N GLY A 285 16.23 -9.51 7.60
CA GLY A 285 16.34 -8.75 8.84
C GLY A 285 16.69 -7.28 8.63
N THR A 286 17.16 -6.62 9.69
CA THR A 286 17.24 -5.15 9.77
C THR A 286 18.64 -4.56 9.64
N TRP A 287 19.68 -5.40 9.51
CA TRP A 287 21.09 -4.98 9.57
C TRP A 287 21.85 -5.17 8.26
N ARG A 288 21.30 -5.91 7.29
CA ARG A 288 21.94 -6.11 5.98
C ARG A 288 21.89 -4.82 5.14
N ARG A 289 22.94 -4.62 4.33
CA ARG A 289 23.09 -3.51 3.36
C ARG A 289 22.83 -2.14 4.01
N TRP A 290 21.80 -1.43 3.56
CA TRP A 290 21.44 -0.09 4.03
C TRP A 290 20.89 -0.09 5.47
N GLY A 291 20.43 -1.25 5.97
CA GLY A 291 19.87 -1.40 7.31
C GLY A 291 20.79 -0.90 8.43
N LYS A 292 22.11 -1.05 8.26
CA LYS A 292 23.12 -0.63 9.24
C LYS A 292 23.22 0.89 9.44
N PHE A 293 22.78 1.69 8.47
CA PHE A 293 22.83 3.15 8.56
C PHE A 293 21.62 3.74 9.31
N PHE A 294 20.62 2.93 9.68
CA PHE A 294 19.47 3.36 10.46
C PHE A 294 19.70 3.03 11.95
N TRP A 295 20.35 3.96 12.63
CA TRP A 295 20.78 3.82 14.03
C TRP A 295 19.63 3.86 15.03
N LEU A 296 18.62 4.72 14.78
CA LEU A 296 17.47 4.83 15.67
C LEU A 296 16.55 3.61 15.54
N ARG A 297 16.46 2.82 16.60
CA ARG A 297 15.72 1.56 16.63
C ARG A 297 14.69 1.51 17.76
N ARG A 298 13.50 1.01 17.45
CA ARG A 298 12.39 0.84 18.38
C ARG A 298 11.62 -0.44 18.02
N ARG A 299 11.25 -1.23 19.03
CA ARG A 299 10.37 -2.38 18.85
C ARG A 299 8.99 -1.91 18.39
N ARG A 300 8.39 -2.62 17.43
CA ARG A 300 6.99 -2.42 17.07
C ARG A 300 6.08 -2.88 18.21
N ILE A 301 4.86 -2.38 18.24
CA ILE A 301 3.83 -2.83 19.18
C ILE A 301 2.67 -3.35 18.34
N ALA A 302 2.31 -4.62 18.52
CA ALA A 302 1.23 -5.30 17.81
C ALA A 302 0.08 -5.60 18.78
N GLY A 303 -1.17 -5.52 18.30
CA GLY A 303 -2.39 -5.85 19.04
C GLY A 303 -2.99 -4.71 19.87
N LYS A 304 -2.86 -3.48 19.38
CA LYS A 304 -3.52 -2.32 19.98
C LYS A 304 -4.95 -2.13 19.48
N ASP A 305 -5.21 -2.45 18.22
CA ASP A 305 -6.50 -2.32 17.57
C ASP A 305 -7.14 -3.70 17.35
N ARG A 306 -8.48 -3.76 17.38
CA ARG A 306 -9.27 -5.00 17.22
C ARG A 306 -9.12 -5.66 15.85
N SER A 307 -8.70 -4.90 14.84
CA SER A 307 -8.43 -5.42 13.48
C SER A 307 -7.08 -6.11 13.35
N GLU A 308 -6.24 -6.08 14.40
CA GLU A 308 -4.93 -6.69 14.39
C GLU A 308 -4.97 -8.18 14.71
N ALA A 309 -4.16 -8.98 14.02
CA ALA A 309 -3.99 -10.42 14.29
C ALA A 309 -2.56 -10.87 13.98
N VAL A 310 -2.10 -11.97 14.59
CA VAL A 310 -0.83 -12.61 14.22
C VAL A 310 -1.12 -13.74 13.25
N HIS A 311 -0.44 -13.74 12.10
CA HIS A 311 -0.56 -14.82 11.12
C HIS A 311 -0.18 -16.16 11.77
N GLU A 312 -0.91 -17.24 11.46
CA GLU A 312 -0.69 -18.57 12.05
C GLU A 312 0.77 -19.03 11.99
N SER A 313 1.47 -18.77 10.88
CA SER A 313 2.88 -19.13 10.72
C SER A 313 3.82 -18.36 11.66
N ALA A 314 3.43 -17.18 12.15
CA ALA A 314 4.24 -16.38 13.06
C ALA A 314 3.94 -16.65 14.55
N ARG A 315 2.82 -17.32 14.88
CA ARG A 315 2.41 -17.56 16.28
C ARG A 315 3.44 -18.33 17.10
N PRO A 316 4.03 -19.45 16.62
CA PRO A 316 5.03 -20.18 17.41
C PRO A 316 6.23 -19.31 17.79
N PHE A 317 6.62 -18.37 16.92
CA PHE A 317 7.74 -17.45 17.15
C PHE A 317 7.37 -16.32 18.11
N VAL A 318 6.11 -15.88 18.11
CA VAL A 318 5.61 -14.93 19.10
C VAL A 318 5.58 -15.56 20.49
N GLU A 319 5.06 -16.79 20.59
CA GLU A 319 4.96 -17.55 21.85
C GLU A 319 6.34 -17.89 22.43
N ALA A 320 7.30 -18.25 21.57
CA ALA A 320 8.69 -18.48 21.97
C ALA A 320 9.46 -17.20 22.33
N GLY A 321 8.94 -16.00 22.01
CA GLY A 321 9.64 -14.73 22.20
C GLY A 321 10.74 -14.46 21.16
N ASP A 322 10.72 -15.16 20.03
CA ASP A 322 11.71 -15.10 18.94
C ASP A 322 11.49 -13.93 17.97
N VAL A 323 10.47 -13.10 18.21
CA VAL A 323 10.20 -11.89 17.44
C VAL A 323 10.64 -10.62 18.16
N LYS A 324 10.97 -9.57 17.41
CA LYS A 324 11.39 -8.30 18.02
C LYS A 324 10.25 -7.40 18.48
N ALA A 325 9.06 -7.53 17.90
CA ALA A 325 7.89 -6.74 18.29
C ALA A 325 7.43 -7.11 19.71
N ARG A 326 6.79 -6.16 20.38
CA ARG A 326 6.01 -6.42 21.59
C ARG A 326 4.57 -6.67 21.19
N VAL A 327 4.09 -7.90 21.39
CA VAL A 327 2.67 -8.24 21.22
C VAL A 327 1.92 -7.92 22.51
N VAL A 328 0.83 -7.16 22.39
CA VAL A 328 -0.05 -6.74 23.50
C VAL A 328 -1.48 -7.12 23.16
N GLY A 329 -2.29 -7.42 24.18
CA GLY A 329 -3.64 -7.97 23.98
C GLY A 329 -3.58 -9.40 23.43
N GLY A 330 -4.51 -10.27 23.83
CA GLY A 330 -4.58 -11.63 23.29
C GLY A 330 -4.95 -11.60 21.80
N LEU A 331 -3.97 -11.37 20.93
CA LEU A 331 -4.12 -11.38 19.49
C LEU A 331 -4.66 -12.75 19.07
N ARG A 332 -5.77 -12.74 18.32
CA ARG A 332 -6.46 -13.96 17.90
C ARG A 332 -5.67 -14.76 16.87
#